data_AF-A0A5R8M8H3-F1
#
_entry.id   AF-A0A5R8M8H3-F1
#
_cell.length_a   1.000
_cell.length_b   1.000
_cell.length_c   1.000
_cell.angle_alpha   90.00
_cell.angle_beta   90.00
_cell.angle_gamma   90.00
#
_symmetry.space_group_name_H-M   'P 1'
#
loop_
_entity.id
_entity.type
_entity.pdbx_description
1 polymer ?
#
loop_
_entity_poly.entity_id
_entity_poly.type
_entity_poly.pdbx_seq_one_letter_code
_entity_poly.pdbx_strand_id
1 'polypeptide(L)'
;MSEAISMLPITSGTARNEGQEKSVPHVKLDLGQTNGNLTWGDFVRYSIEVSDSIDGDSKYGEIPNNRVLLEIEFLPAKKENGPNEKIEATKKEADHDGLSLMMGSTCFSCHGDKKVMTGPSFSEIAERYGKSPKSIKFLAGSILAGSEGKWSDIKMPANPGLTVEESEKIAAFILAQGSRKYQWILTGLEGTFQIMEKPAHISEGTYVLTASYTSSASMKGQNSIPLQIR
;
A
#
# COMPACT_ATOMS: atom_id res chain seq x y z
N MET A 1 64.41 -48.17 -13.40
CA MET A 1 63.83 -47.71 -12.12
C MET A 1 62.92 -46.55 -12.46
N SER A 2 61.61 -46.78 -12.39
CA SER A 2 60.56 -45.85 -12.84
C SER A 2 59.79 -45.43 -11.61
N GLU A 3 59.84 -44.15 -11.24
CA GLU A 3 59.04 -43.58 -10.17
C GLU A 3 57.78 -42.92 -10.74
N ALA A 4 56.66 -43.14 -10.05
CA ALA A 4 55.35 -42.67 -10.40
C ALA A 4 55.14 -41.21 -9.93
N ILE A 5 54.65 -40.35 -10.84
CA ILE A 5 54.06 -39.06 -10.48
C ILE A 5 52.54 -39.22 -10.55
N SER A 6 51.92 -39.23 -9.38
CA SER A 6 50.47 -39.19 -9.19
C SER A 6 49.96 -37.78 -9.48
N MET A 7 49.15 -37.62 -10.53
CA MET A 7 48.38 -36.40 -10.77
C MET A 7 47.01 -36.54 -10.10
N LEU A 8 46.74 -35.70 -9.10
CA LEU A 8 45.41 -35.53 -8.52
C LEU A 8 44.53 -34.74 -9.49
N PRO A 9 43.24 -35.11 -9.69
CA PRO A 9 42.32 -34.29 -10.45
C PRO A 9 41.91 -33.05 -9.65
N ILE A 10 41.92 -31.91 -10.33
CA ILE A 10 41.34 -30.64 -9.86
C ILE A 10 39.83 -30.84 -9.75
N THR A 11 39.31 -30.97 -8.52
CA THR A 11 37.88 -30.86 -8.27
C THR A 11 37.53 -29.38 -8.31
N SER A 12 36.92 -28.93 -9.41
CA SER A 12 36.25 -27.64 -9.44
C SER A 12 35.13 -27.67 -8.41
N GLY A 13 35.30 -26.95 -7.30
CA GLY A 13 34.24 -26.70 -6.34
C GLY A 13 33.08 -26.04 -7.08
N THR A 14 31.98 -26.77 -7.22
CA THR A 14 30.68 -26.17 -7.50
C THR A 14 30.34 -25.33 -6.27
N ALA A 15 30.57 -24.02 -6.36
CA ALA A 15 29.98 -23.06 -5.45
C ALA A 15 28.46 -23.26 -5.54
N ARG A 16 27.91 -23.93 -4.52
CA ARG A 16 26.47 -23.96 -4.31
C ARG A 16 26.05 -22.52 -4.09
N ASN A 17 25.16 -22.05 -4.95
CA ASN A 17 24.40 -20.83 -4.75
C ASN A 17 23.69 -20.98 -3.40
N GLU A 18 24.24 -20.40 -2.33
CA GLU A 18 23.55 -20.30 -1.06
C GLU A 18 22.30 -19.47 -1.33
N GLY A 19 21.13 -20.11 -1.21
CA GLY A 19 19.86 -19.46 -1.49
C GLY A 19 19.74 -18.21 -0.62
N GLN A 20 19.52 -17.05 -1.26
CA GLN A 20 19.25 -15.81 -0.55
C GLN A 20 18.22 -16.06 0.56
N GLU A 21 18.63 -15.82 1.80
CA GLU A 21 17.82 -16.08 2.97
C GLU A 21 16.57 -15.20 2.92
N LYS A 22 15.40 -15.83 3.08
CA LYS A 22 14.11 -15.12 3.14
C LYS A 22 14.09 -14.25 4.39
N SER A 23 14.23 -12.94 4.23
CA SER A 23 14.10 -11.97 5.31
C SER A 23 12.83 -11.13 5.18
N VAL A 24 12.37 -10.57 6.28
CA VAL A 24 11.34 -9.52 6.26
C VAL A 24 11.95 -8.26 5.60
N PRO A 25 11.26 -7.62 4.64
CA PRO A 25 11.72 -6.35 4.07
C PRO A 25 11.92 -5.29 5.15
N HIS A 26 13.01 -4.54 5.07
CA HIS A 26 13.21 -3.36 5.90
C HIS A 26 12.52 -2.17 5.24
N VAL A 27 11.49 -1.63 5.91
CA VAL A 27 10.75 -0.44 5.48
C VAL A 27 11.05 0.69 6.44
N LYS A 28 11.40 1.86 5.92
CA LYS A 28 11.64 3.08 6.69
C LYS A 28 10.75 4.19 6.17
N LEU A 29 9.86 4.70 7.02
CA LEU A 29 9.07 5.89 6.74
C LEU A 29 9.79 7.08 7.38
N ASP A 30 10.05 8.10 6.60
CA ASP A 30 10.49 9.40 7.09
C ASP A 30 9.40 10.42 6.77
N LEU A 31 8.91 11.09 7.81
CA LEU A 31 8.21 12.35 7.63
C LEU A 31 9.29 13.41 7.56
N GLY A 32 9.19 14.37 6.64
CA GLY A 32 10.23 15.40 6.41
C GLY A 32 10.57 16.24 7.65
N GLN A 33 11.10 17.45 7.48
CA GLN A 33 11.44 18.31 8.63
C GLN A 33 10.18 18.74 9.42
N THR A 34 9.69 17.91 10.35
CA THR A 34 8.60 18.21 11.28
C THR A 34 9.13 18.93 12.52
N ASN A 35 9.99 19.94 12.33
CA ASN A 35 10.57 20.74 13.42
C ASN A 35 9.57 21.74 14.05
N GLY A 36 8.28 21.65 13.69
CA GLY A 36 7.21 22.51 14.19
C GLY A 36 6.00 21.70 14.68
N ASN A 37 5.19 22.32 15.53
CA ASN A 37 3.89 21.77 15.93
C ASN A 37 2.96 21.77 14.70
N LEU A 38 2.80 20.61 14.06
CA LEU A 38 1.84 20.43 12.97
C LEU A 38 0.42 20.68 13.47
N THR A 39 -0.38 21.38 12.68
CA THR A 39 -1.78 21.68 12.96
C THR A 39 -2.68 21.31 11.77
N TRP A 40 -3.97 21.55 11.93
CA TRP A 40 -5.00 21.25 10.95
C TRP A 40 -4.72 21.96 9.61
N GLY A 41 -4.92 21.26 8.49
CA GLY A 41 -4.68 21.80 7.15
C GLY A 41 -3.22 21.79 6.69
N ASP A 42 -2.25 21.54 7.56
CA ASP A 42 -0.83 21.49 7.20
C ASP A 42 -0.52 20.36 6.21
N PHE A 43 0.49 20.58 5.37
CA PHE A 43 1.01 19.58 4.44
C PHE A 43 2.21 18.85 5.04
N VAL A 44 2.15 17.52 5.07
CA VAL A 44 3.22 16.66 5.56
C VAL A 44 3.82 15.90 4.38
N ARG A 45 5.11 16.17 4.13
CA ARG A 45 5.91 15.40 3.16
C ARG A 45 6.37 14.10 3.79
N TYR A 46 6.35 13.03 3.00
CA TYR A 46 6.88 11.74 3.41
C TYR A 46 7.80 11.17 2.33
N SER A 47 8.76 10.35 2.77
CA SER A 47 9.53 9.43 1.95
C SER A 47 9.54 8.06 2.61
N ILE A 48 9.61 7.01 1.80
CA ILE A 48 9.63 5.62 2.19
C ILE A 48 10.81 4.97 1.49
N GLU A 49 11.68 4.34 2.25
CA GLU A 49 12.76 3.51 1.75
C GLU A 49 12.43 2.04 2.04
N VAL A 50 12.65 1.18 1.05
CA VAL A 50 12.47 -0.26 1.14
C VAL A 50 13.76 -0.96 0.72
N SER A 51 14.23 -1.88 1.55
CA SER A 51 15.31 -2.82 1.24
C SER A 51 14.83 -4.24 1.51
N ASP A 52 14.89 -5.10 0.49
CA ASP A 52 14.54 -6.51 0.57
C ASP A 52 15.67 -7.36 -0.03
N SER A 53 15.95 -8.53 0.57
CA SER A 53 17.06 -9.39 0.13
C SER A 53 16.82 -10.07 -1.21
N ILE A 54 15.57 -10.13 -1.68
CA ILE A 54 15.14 -10.82 -2.89
C ILE A 54 14.75 -9.81 -3.98
N ASP A 55 13.97 -8.80 -3.62
CA ASP A 55 13.42 -7.83 -4.56
C ASP A 55 14.29 -6.58 -4.74
N GLY A 56 15.36 -6.43 -3.94
CA GLY A 56 16.34 -5.35 -4.06
C GLY A 56 16.02 -4.11 -3.22
N ASP A 57 16.56 -2.97 -3.65
CA ASP A 57 16.46 -1.71 -2.91
C ASP A 57 15.78 -0.60 -3.72
N SER A 58 14.82 0.07 -3.08
CA SER A 58 14.12 1.25 -3.60
C SER A 58 15.07 2.38 -4.02
N LYS A 59 16.22 2.53 -3.35
CA LYS A 59 17.24 3.53 -3.65
C LYS A 59 17.84 3.36 -5.04
N TYR A 60 17.89 2.14 -5.56
CA TYR A 60 18.39 1.84 -6.89
C TYR A 60 17.27 1.65 -7.92
N GLY A 61 16.02 1.91 -7.54
CA GLY A 61 14.85 1.80 -8.41
C GLY A 61 14.40 0.36 -8.66
N GLU A 62 14.85 -0.60 -7.85
CA GLU A 62 14.51 -2.03 -8.00
C GLU A 62 13.11 -2.34 -7.45
N ILE A 63 12.64 -1.54 -6.49
CA ILE A 63 11.30 -1.64 -5.91
C ILE A 63 10.34 -0.69 -6.64
N PRO A 64 9.32 -1.19 -7.35
CA PRO A 64 8.33 -0.35 -8.00
C PRO A 64 7.49 0.46 -7.01
N ASN A 65 7.26 1.74 -7.31
CA ASN A 65 6.43 2.64 -6.48
C ASN A 65 5.04 2.08 -6.15
N ASN A 66 4.39 1.45 -7.12
CA ASN A 66 3.05 0.88 -6.96
C ASN A 66 3.01 -0.40 -6.11
N ARG A 67 4.13 -0.83 -5.52
CA ARG A 67 4.22 -1.94 -4.56
C ARG A 67 4.38 -1.48 -3.11
N VAL A 68 4.51 -0.17 -2.89
CA VAL A 68 4.67 0.42 -1.56
C VAL A 68 3.39 1.15 -1.18
N LEU A 69 2.90 0.85 0.03
CA LEU A 69 1.69 1.43 0.59
C LEU A 69 2.03 2.40 1.71
N LEU A 70 1.30 3.51 1.77
CA LEU A 70 1.19 4.33 2.95
C LEU A 70 -0.29 4.37 3.39
N GLU A 71 -0.57 3.69 4.49
CA GLU A 71 -1.86 3.75 5.16
C GLU A 71 -1.81 4.85 6.22
N ILE A 72 -2.77 5.77 6.17
CA ILE A 72 -2.87 6.88 7.11
C ILE A 72 -4.20 6.74 7.82
N GLU A 73 -4.20 6.73 9.14
CA GLU A 73 -5.43 6.69 9.92
C GLU A 73 -5.43 7.77 11.00
N PHE A 74 -6.54 8.49 11.12
CA PHE A 74 -6.71 9.49 12.16
C PHE A 74 -7.56 8.93 13.31
N LEU A 75 -6.99 8.97 14.52
CA LEU A 75 -7.60 8.54 15.77
C LEU A 75 -7.97 9.79 16.59
N PRO A 76 -9.27 10.18 16.67
CA PRO A 76 -9.70 11.27 17.54
C PRO A 76 -9.48 10.90 19.00
N ALA A 77 -9.00 11.84 19.83
CA ALA A 77 -8.62 11.56 21.23
C ALA A 77 -9.76 11.02 22.13
N LYS A 78 -11.02 11.15 21.70
CA LYS A 78 -12.21 10.67 22.44
C LYS A 78 -12.70 9.27 22.03
N LYS A 79 -11.99 8.55 21.15
CA LYS A 79 -12.36 7.17 20.75
C LYS A 79 -11.28 6.17 21.15
N GLU A 80 -11.73 5.00 21.59
CA GLU A 80 -10.95 3.91 22.20
C GLU A 80 -9.81 3.37 21.31
N ASN A 81 -8.83 2.78 22.01
CA ASN A 81 -7.59 2.16 21.54
C ASN A 81 -6.53 3.17 21.08
N GLY A 82 -5.45 3.27 21.87
CA GLY A 82 -4.37 4.22 21.61
C GLY A 82 -3.55 3.86 20.36
N PRO A 83 -2.71 4.79 19.85
CA PRO A 83 -1.93 4.59 18.63
C PRO A 83 -1.07 3.31 18.67
N ASN A 84 -0.54 2.93 19.84
CA ASN A 84 0.23 1.70 19.99
C ASN A 84 -0.59 0.44 19.72
N GLU A 85 -1.84 0.39 20.18
CA GLU A 85 -2.72 -0.76 19.92
C GLU A 85 -3.06 -0.85 18.44
N LYS A 86 -3.31 0.29 17.78
CA LYS A 86 -3.54 0.33 16.35
C LYS A 86 -2.33 -0.17 15.55
N ILE A 87 -1.13 0.27 15.92
CA ILE A 87 0.12 -0.21 15.30
C ILE A 87 0.24 -1.73 15.44
N GLU A 88 0.00 -2.28 16.63
CA GLU A 88 0.03 -3.73 16.86
C GLU A 88 -1.05 -4.48 16.07
N ALA A 89 -2.23 -3.89 15.90
CA ALA A 89 -3.29 -4.45 15.06
C ALA A 89 -2.87 -4.49 13.58
N THR A 90 -2.32 -3.40 13.04
CA THR A 90 -1.84 -3.35 11.65
C THR A 90 -0.72 -4.35 11.37
N LYS A 91 0.13 -4.64 12.37
CA LYS A 91 1.16 -5.68 12.25
C LYS A 91 0.61 -7.08 12.08
N LYS A 92 -0.57 -7.34 12.64
CA LYS A 92 -1.25 -8.65 12.65
C LYS A 92 -2.28 -8.78 11.53
N GLU A 93 -2.66 -7.68 10.90
CA GLU A 93 -3.64 -7.67 9.82
C GLU A 93 -2.99 -8.21 8.54
N ALA A 94 -3.55 -9.30 8.02
CA ALA A 94 -3.24 -9.77 6.68
C ALA A 94 -3.67 -8.71 5.67
N ASP A 95 -2.92 -8.56 4.57
CA ASP A 95 -3.30 -7.63 3.51
C ASP A 95 -4.73 -7.95 3.04
N HIS A 96 -5.53 -6.90 2.82
CA HIS A 96 -6.89 -7.10 2.31
C HIS A 96 -6.80 -7.66 0.89
N ASP A 97 -7.29 -8.88 0.62
CA ASP A 97 -7.13 -9.57 -0.67
C ASP A 97 -7.37 -8.67 -1.89
N GLY A 98 -8.44 -7.86 -1.86
CA GLY A 98 -8.74 -6.86 -2.89
C GLY A 98 -7.65 -5.79 -3.08
N LEU A 99 -7.06 -5.28 -2.00
CA LEU A 99 -5.94 -4.35 -2.06
C LEU A 99 -4.70 -5.02 -2.66
N SER A 100 -4.38 -6.25 -2.25
CA SER A 100 -3.25 -7.01 -2.80
C SER A 100 -3.36 -7.20 -4.31
N LEU A 101 -4.57 -7.53 -4.80
CA LEU A 101 -4.84 -7.64 -6.24
C LEU A 101 -4.67 -6.31 -6.98
N MET A 102 -5.07 -5.20 -6.36
CA MET A 102 -4.90 -3.86 -6.92
C MET A 102 -3.45 -3.41 -6.98
N MET A 103 -2.64 -3.78 -5.98
CA MET A 103 -1.21 -3.50 -5.92
C MET A 103 -0.42 -4.25 -7.00
N GLY A 104 -0.87 -5.44 -7.37
CA GLY A 104 -0.36 -6.16 -8.55
C GLY A 104 -0.82 -5.59 -9.90
N SER A 105 -1.64 -4.54 -9.89
CA SER A 105 -2.31 -3.97 -11.06
C SER A 105 -2.04 -2.47 -11.21
N THR A 106 -2.67 -1.83 -12.20
CA THR A 106 -2.53 -0.39 -12.49
C THR A 106 -3.66 0.46 -11.90
N CYS A 107 -4.45 -0.06 -10.95
CA CYS A 107 -5.63 0.62 -10.41
C CYS A 107 -5.29 1.99 -9.84
N PHE A 108 -4.21 2.07 -9.05
CA PHE A 108 -3.75 3.30 -8.39
C PHE A 108 -3.14 4.34 -9.35
N SER A 109 -2.88 3.98 -10.60
CA SER A 109 -2.40 4.94 -11.61
C SER A 109 -3.50 5.92 -12.04
N CYS A 110 -4.77 5.51 -11.95
CA CYS A 110 -5.92 6.31 -12.37
C CYS A 110 -6.91 6.61 -11.23
N HIS A 111 -6.85 5.88 -10.11
CA HIS A 111 -7.77 6.05 -8.99
C HIS A 111 -7.01 6.33 -7.69
N GLY A 112 -7.44 7.35 -6.96
CA GLY A 112 -7.01 7.59 -5.58
C GLY A 112 -8.07 7.14 -4.57
N ASP A 113 -7.69 6.95 -3.31
CA ASP A 113 -8.67 6.63 -2.26
C ASP A 113 -9.64 7.79 -2.01
N LYS A 114 -9.09 8.98 -1.69
CA LYS A 114 -9.87 10.20 -1.40
C LYS A 114 -9.81 11.26 -2.50
N LYS A 115 -8.74 11.26 -3.31
CA LYS A 115 -8.51 12.29 -4.32
C LYS A 115 -8.95 11.80 -5.70
N VAL A 116 -9.69 12.63 -6.42
CA VAL A 116 -10.02 12.41 -7.83
C VAL A 116 -8.74 12.54 -8.67
N MET A 117 -8.51 11.57 -9.54
CA MET A 117 -7.40 11.57 -10.48
C MET A 117 -7.97 11.55 -11.90
N THR A 118 -7.42 10.73 -12.79
CA THR A 118 -8.01 10.48 -14.11
C THR A 118 -9.38 9.82 -13.99
N GLY A 119 -9.52 8.90 -13.03
CA GLY A 119 -10.77 8.27 -12.64
C GLY A 119 -11.31 8.82 -11.31
N PRO A 120 -12.55 8.45 -10.95
CA PRO A 120 -13.14 8.80 -9.67
C PRO A 120 -12.36 8.23 -8.50
N SER A 121 -12.42 8.90 -7.36
CA SER A 121 -11.86 8.36 -6.11
C SER A 121 -12.67 7.16 -5.61
N PHE A 122 -12.06 6.31 -4.79
CA PHE A 122 -12.82 5.24 -4.11
C PHE A 122 -13.95 5.78 -3.26
N SER A 123 -13.76 6.97 -2.68
CA SER A 123 -14.78 7.65 -1.88
C SER A 123 -15.99 8.06 -2.71
N GLU A 124 -15.80 8.62 -3.91
CA GLU A 124 -16.92 8.92 -4.81
C GLU A 124 -17.63 7.65 -5.27
N ILE A 125 -16.87 6.59 -5.59
CA ILE A 125 -17.45 5.29 -5.97
C ILE A 125 -18.31 4.76 -4.82
N ALA A 126 -17.79 4.79 -3.58
CA ALA A 126 -18.51 4.33 -2.40
C ALA A 126 -19.74 5.18 -2.11
N GLU A 127 -19.65 6.50 -2.23
CA GLU A 127 -20.78 7.42 -2.06
C GLU A 127 -21.88 7.15 -3.08
N ARG A 128 -21.52 6.95 -4.36
CA ARG A 128 -22.49 6.74 -5.44
C ARG A 128 -23.20 5.40 -5.37
N TYR A 129 -22.49 4.34 -5.03
CA TYR A 129 -23.01 2.97 -5.14
C TYR A 129 -23.37 2.33 -3.80
N GLY A 130 -22.80 2.81 -2.69
CA GLY A 130 -22.94 2.20 -1.38
C GLY A 130 -22.35 0.79 -1.27
N LYS A 131 -22.21 0.29 -0.04
CA LYS A 131 -21.72 -1.07 0.22
C LYS A 131 -22.86 -2.08 0.20
N SER A 132 -23.08 -2.74 -0.94
CA SER A 132 -24.06 -3.84 -1.06
C SER A 132 -23.56 -4.95 -1.99
N PRO A 133 -24.05 -6.21 -1.86
CA PRO A 133 -23.71 -7.28 -2.79
C PRO A 133 -24.04 -6.95 -4.25
N LYS A 134 -25.11 -6.17 -4.49
CA LYS A 134 -25.49 -5.70 -5.83
C LYS A 134 -24.45 -4.72 -6.38
N SER A 135 -24.00 -3.78 -5.56
CA SER A 135 -22.98 -2.78 -5.93
C SER A 135 -21.64 -3.45 -6.22
N ILE A 136 -21.25 -4.45 -5.41
CA ILE A 136 -20.03 -5.24 -5.62
C ILE A 136 -20.07 -5.92 -6.99
N LYS A 137 -21.14 -6.66 -7.31
CA LYS A 137 -21.28 -7.35 -8.60
C LYS A 137 -21.27 -6.40 -9.79
N PHE A 138 -21.94 -5.26 -9.67
CA PHE A 138 -21.99 -4.24 -10.72
C PHE A 138 -20.60 -3.63 -10.99
N LEU A 139 -19.87 -3.30 -9.92
CA LEU A 139 -18.52 -2.75 -10.03
C LEU A 139 -17.53 -3.79 -10.53
N ALA A 140 -17.62 -5.04 -10.08
CA ALA A 140 -16.81 -6.15 -10.59
C ALA A 140 -16.96 -6.32 -12.10
N GLY A 141 -18.19 -6.30 -12.61
CA GLY A 141 -18.44 -6.32 -14.06
C GLY A 141 -17.84 -5.12 -14.80
N SER A 142 -17.86 -3.93 -14.17
CA SER A 142 -17.22 -2.72 -14.74
C SER A 142 -15.69 -2.82 -14.72
N ILE A 143 -15.09 -3.42 -13.69
CA ILE A 143 -13.64 -3.65 -13.59
C ILE A 143 -13.19 -4.61 -14.69
N LEU A 144 -13.90 -5.71 -14.90
CA LEU A 144 -13.58 -6.70 -15.94
C LEU A 144 -13.71 -6.13 -17.35
N ALA A 145 -14.86 -5.52 -17.67
CA ALA A 145 -15.18 -5.08 -19.02
C ALA A 145 -14.64 -3.68 -19.37
N GLY A 146 -14.12 -2.96 -18.38
CA GLY A 146 -13.86 -1.54 -18.49
C GLY A 146 -15.15 -0.71 -18.34
N SER A 147 -15.02 0.61 -18.39
CA SER A 147 -16.17 1.51 -18.29
C SER A 147 -15.95 2.79 -19.09
N GLU A 148 -17.04 3.37 -19.58
CA GLU A 148 -17.05 4.58 -20.41
C GLU A 148 -18.31 5.38 -20.11
N GLY A 149 -18.22 6.71 -20.09
CA GLY A 149 -19.37 7.62 -19.97
C GLY A 149 -20.09 7.66 -18.60
N LYS A 150 -19.64 6.89 -17.60
CA LYS A 150 -20.28 6.86 -16.26
C LYS A 150 -19.80 8.00 -15.33
N TRP A 151 -18.56 8.42 -15.47
CA TRP A 151 -17.88 9.39 -14.59
C TRP A 151 -17.33 10.58 -15.36
N SER A 152 -16.73 10.28 -16.51
CA SER A 152 -16.22 11.25 -17.48
C SER A 152 -16.20 10.58 -18.85
N ASP A 153 -15.74 11.33 -19.86
CA ASP A 153 -15.49 10.81 -21.19
C ASP A 153 -14.22 9.94 -21.27
N ILE A 154 -13.44 9.86 -20.19
CA ILE A 154 -12.25 9.02 -20.13
C ILE A 154 -12.68 7.57 -19.89
N LYS A 155 -12.23 6.68 -20.78
CA LYS A 155 -12.49 5.25 -20.71
C LYS A 155 -11.56 4.55 -19.72
N MET A 156 -12.13 3.81 -18.79
CA MET A 156 -11.40 2.83 -17.99
C MET A 156 -11.17 1.56 -18.82
N PRO A 157 -9.92 1.11 -19.03
CA PRO A 157 -9.62 -0.12 -19.75
C PRO A 157 -10.24 -1.37 -19.10
N ALA A 158 -10.48 -2.39 -19.91
CA ALA A 158 -10.84 -3.72 -19.43
C ALA A 158 -9.65 -4.39 -18.72
N ASN A 159 -9.95 -5.22 -17.72
CA ASN A 159 -8.95 -6.00 -16.97
C ASN A 159 -9.16 -7.51 -17.21
N PRO A 160 -8.89 -8.03 -18.41
CA PRO A 160 -9.18 -9.42 -18.76
C PRO A 160 -8.33 -10.46 -18.03
N GLY A 161 -7.25 -10.03 -17.37
CA GLY A 161 -6.41 -10.89 -16.53
C GLY A 161 -7.01 -11.22 -15.15
N LEU A 162 -8.07 -10.52 -14.75
CA LEU A 162 -8.77 -10.78 -13.49
C LEU A 162 -9.91 -11.78 -13.70
N THR A 163 -10.11 -12.64 -12.72
CA THR A 163 -11.32 -13.45 -12.60
C THR A 163 -12.49 -12.61 -12.06
N VAL A 164 -13.70 -13.17 -12.16
CA VAL A 164 -14.90 -12.57 -11.55
C VAL A 164 -14.74 -12.44 -10.04
N GLU A 165 -14.23 -13.47 -9.38
CA GLU A 165 -14.04 -13.47 -7.93
C GLU A 165 -13.04 -12.41 -7.48
N GLU A 166 -11.89 -12.31 -8.16
CA GLU A 166 -10.89 -11.27 -7.87
C GLU A 166 -11.48 -9.86 -8.08
N SER A 167 -12.25 -9.67 -9.14
CA SER A 167 -12.92 -8.39 -9.42
C SER A 167 -13.96 -8.04 -8.35
N GLU A 168 -14.66 -9.02 -7.80
CA GLU A 168 -15.58 -8.83 -6.66
C GLU A 168 -14.80 -8.47 -5.37
N LYS A 169 -13.66 -9.09 -5.11
CA LYS A 169 -12.78 -8.74 -3.97
C LYS A 169 -12.27 -7.31 -4.07
N ILE A 170 -11.84 -6.88 -5.26
CA ILE A 170 -11.42 -5.51 -5.56
C ILE A 170 -12.58 -4.54 -5.35
N ALA A 171 -13.75 -4.81 -5.92
CA ALA A 171 -14.94 -3.95 -5.77
C ALA A 171 -15.38 -3.83 -4.30
N ALA A 172 -15.36 -4.94 -3.55
CA ALA A 172 -15.67 -4.94 -2.13
C ALA A 172 -14.69 -4.09 -1.32
N PHE A 173 -13.39 -4.19 -1.63
CA PHE A 173 -12.36 -3.34 -1.03
C PHE A 173 -12.60 -1.86 -1.34
N ILE A 174 -12.78 -1.49 -2.60
CA ILE A 174 -13.01 -0.09 -3.02
C ILE A 174 -14.19 0.52 -2.27
N LEU A 175 -15.33 -0.19 -2.20
CA LEU A 175 -16.50 0.29 -1.49
C LEU A 175 -16.26 0.41 0.02
N ALA A 176 -15.57 -0.57 0.61
CA ALA A 176 -15.26 -0.56 2.03
C ALA A 176 -14.31 0.58 2.39
N GLN A 177 -13.20 0.73 1.66
CA GLN A 177 -12.19 1.75 1.87
C GLN A 177 -12.73 3.15 1.59
N GLY A 178 -13.43 3.32 0.47
CA GLY A 178 -14.05 4.60 0.10
C GLY A 178 -15.02 5.12 1.16
N SER A 179 -15.71 4.22 1.87
CA SER A 179 -16.63 4.58 2.96
C SER A 179 -15.93 5.01 4.27
N ARG A 180 -14.60 4.83 4.39
CA ARG A 180 -13.87 5.16 5.61
C ARG A 180 -13.57 6.66 5.66
N LYS A 181 -14.02 7.32 6.73
CA LYS A 181 -13.91 8.78 6.90
C LYS A 181 -12.52 9.25 7.31
N TYR A 182 -11.84 8.49 8.16
CA TYR A 182 -10.56 8.87 8.79
C TYR A 182 -9.43 7.91 8.42
N GLN A 183 -9.49 7.33 7.23
CA GLN A 183 -8.43 6.49 6.70
C GLN A 183 -8.16 6.90 5.25
N TRP A 184 -6.87 6.92 4.89
CA TRP A 184 -6.38 7.18 3.55
C TRP A 184 -5.38 6.11 3.16
N ILE A 185 -5.37 5.74 1.89
CA ILE A 185 -4.34 4.90 1.29
C ILE A 185 -3.68 5.68 0.16
N LEU A 186 -2.36 5.80 0.25
CA LEU A 186 -1.49 6.33 -0.79
C LEU A 186 -0.54 5.22 -1.26
N THR A 187 -0.04 5.35 -2.49
CA THR A 187 0.98 4.45 -3.06
C THR A 187 2.20 5.25 -3.46
N GLY A 188 3.36 4.59 -3.47
CA GLY A 188 4.62 5.20 -3.88
C GLY A 188 5.62 5.40 -2.73
N LEU A 189 6.85 5.73 -3.12
CA LEU A 189 7.97 5.92 -2.21
C LEU A 189 8.02 7.33 -1.62
N GLU A 190 7.31 8.31 -2.17
CA GLU A 190 7.32 9.67 -1.65
C GLU A 190 6.02 10.40 -2.00
N GLY A 191 5.75 11.47 -1.27
CA GLY A 191 4.60 12.30 -1.56
C GLY A 191 4.32 13.34 -0.49
N THR A 192 3.12 13.89 -0.57
CA THR A 192 2.61 14.84 0.42
C THR A 192 1.17 14.47 0.72
N PHE A 193 0.81 14.42 1.99
CA PHE A 193 -0.59 14.38 2.42
C PHE A 193 -0.92 15.65 3.19
N GLN A 194 -2.19 16.05 3.14
CA GLN A 194 -2.69 17.17 3.91
C GLN A 194 -3.34 16.64 5.19
N ILE A 195 -2.95 17.18 6.34
CA ILE A 195 -3.71 17.00 7.57
C ILE A 195 -5.10 17.57 7.35
N MET A 196 -6.12 16.81 7.73
CA MET A 196 -7.50 17.20 7.44
C MET A 196 -7.85 18.56 8.05
N GLU A 197 -8.82 19.24 7.45
CA GLU A 197 -9.39 20.44 8.06
C GLU A 197 -10.00 20.11 9.43
N LYS A 198 -9.89 21.05 10.37
CA LYS A 198 -10.32 20.84 11.75
C LYS A 198 -11.82 20.48 11.82
N PRO A 199 -12.21 19.28 12.29
CA PRO A 199 -13.61 18.94 12.44
C PRO A 199 -14.24 19.68 13.61
N ALA A 200 -15.50 20.10 13.47
CA ALA A 200 -16.23 20.86 14.49
C ALA A 200 -16.24 20.22 15.89
N HIS A 201 -16.18 18.88 15.98
CA HIS A 201 -16.29 18.13 17.24
C HIS A 201 -14.99 17.44 17.67
N ILE A 202 -13.86 17.73 17.01
CA ILE A 202 -12.57 17.12 17.29
C ILE A 202 -11.56 18.23 17.54
N SER A 203 -11.07 18.31 18.77
CA SER A 203 -10.07 19.29 19.18
C SER A 203 -8.65 18.80 18.95
N GLU A 204 -8.42 17.49 19.03
CA GLU A 204 -7.10 16.86 18.94
C GLU A 204 -7.24 15.39 18.52
N GLY A 205 -6.13 14.81 18.08
CA GLY A 205 -6.04 13.39 17.80
C GLY A 205 -4.64 12.99 17.35
N THR A 206 -4.49 11.74 16.97
CA THR A 206 -3.23 11.19 16.49
C THR A 206 -3.44 10.57 15.13
N TYR A 207 -2.62 10.95 14.16
CA TYR A 207 -2.46 10.18 12.94
C TYR A 207 -1.52 9.01 13.21
N VAL A 208 -1.86 7.82 12.73
CA VAL A 208 -0.95 6.68 12.61
C VAL A 208 -0.67 6.50 11.13
N LEU A 209 0.58 6.73 10.73
CA LEU A 209 1.04 6.51 9.37
C LEU A 209 1.82 5.20 9.34
N THR A 210 1.38 4.24 8.53
CA THR A 210 2.03 2.95 8.37
C THR A 210 2.47 2.78 6.92
N ALA A 211 3.77 2.84 6.69
CA ALA A 211 4.37 2.42 5.42
C ALA A 211 4.52 0.91 5.41
N SER A 212 4.18 0.25 4.31
CA SER A 212 4.37 -1.20 4.18
C SER A 212 4.74 -1.64 2.77
N TYR A 213 5.38 -2.81 2.72
CA TYR A 213 5.78 -3.47 1.49
C TYR A 213 5.72 -5.00 1.68
N THR A 214 5.15 -5.69 0.71
CA THR A 214 5.11 -7.16 0.67
C THR A 214 5.99 -7.66 -0.48
N SER A 215 7.03 -8.43 -0.14
CA SER A 215 7.99 -8.97 -1.11
C SER A 215 7.39 -10.08 -1.97
N SER A 216 8.08 -10.45 -3.04
CA SER A 216 7.75 -11.56 -3.92
C SER A 216 7.77 -12.91 -3.20
N ALA A 217 8.50 -12.99 -2.08
CA ALA A 217 8.48 -14.12 -1.15
C ALA A 217 7.32 -14.07 -0.13
N SER A 218 6.36 -13.15 -0.31
CA SER A 218 5.20 -12.94 0.57
C SER A 218 5.55 -12.55 2.00
N MET A 219 6.72 -11.93 2.21
CA MET A 219 7.13 -11.38 3.50
C MET A 219 6.74 -9.91 3.56
N LYS A 220 6.03 -9.50 4.62
CA LYS A 220 5.57 -8.12 4.81
C LYS A 220 6.47 -7.36 5.76
N GLY A 221 7.09 -6.30 5.27
CA GLY A 221 7.79 -5.29 6.06
C GLY A 221 6.91 -4.06 6.29
N GLN A 222 7.06 -3.40 7.42
CA GLN A 222 6.33 -2.15 7.70
C GLN A 222 7.04 -1.27 8.73
N ASN A 223 6.73 0.02 8.70
CA ASN A 223 7.13 0.99 9.71
C ASN A 223 6.00 2.00 9.96
N SER A 224 5.76 2.31 11.23
CA SER A 224 4.69 3.20 11.63
C SER A 224 5.20 4.41 12.42
N ILE A 225 4.66 5.58 12.12
CA ILE A 225 4.94 6.83 12.84
C ILE A 225 3.62 7.40 13.38
N PRO A 226 3.47 7.57 14.72
CA PRO A 226 2.40 8.35 15.28
C PRO A 226 2.71 9.85 15.16
N LEU A 227 1.70 10.63 14.77
CA LEU A 227 1.79 12.07 14.61
C LEU A 227 0.63 12.76 15.34
N GLN A 228 0.92 13.44 16.44
CA GLN A 228 -0.08 14.12 17.25
C GLN A 228 -0.45 15.48 16.62
N ILE A 229 -1.75 15.75 16.50
CA ILE A 229 -2.30 17.02 16.02
C ILE A 229 -3.10 17.68 17.14
N ARG A 230 -2.87 18.98 17.33
CA ARG A 230 -3.53 19.85 18.31
C ARG A 230 -4.20 21.02 17.59
#